data_AF-A0A9P8AJT2-F1
#
_entry.id   AF-A0A9P8AJT2-F1
#
_cell.length_a   1.000
_cell.length_b   1.000
_cell.length_c   1.000
_cell.angle_alpha   90.00
_cell.angle_beta   90.00
_cell.angle_gamma   90.00
#
_symmetry.space_group_name_H-M   'P 1'
#
loop_
_entity.id
_entity.type
_entity.pdbx_description
1 polymer ?
#
loop_
_entity_poly.entity_id
_entity_poly.type
_entity_poly.pdbx_seq_one_letter_code
_entity_poly.pdbx_strand_id
1 'polypeptide(L)'
;MSVRYDDLNNAETLLKLSVALRDEQFRNGEEISQNLNGIIEALKTNLQNGTDQVKSETLKVLINLTADSDRNRCYLISDDPLIVSLWNSAIAIFASGNFELGRFTLILVSQFVHNTNNDRRNVEYLSKELCLFNPLIQFLGSHSVDYGWNVDNWRFVVELLAEIMMEYQDIIRENVAYKNIESLDILIKILREHIATSEDTEYLDHLIDCITVLTSFTDFPGIDSIDANKNICILISRVPTHIKDAIKLKRKLFAISGSISSMTSFDNFNDVQFSIEAVKSIHEFSDPYYLAACLINIGNYIISSEKRDAVEGAIGNTPEDFISEVFQIRYNDIVQLQCFHFLTNFLAPSTAHAVVGHHLPLLAVATMIVTNQQYYPEVVRVFAKFLKKLLTLSAGDEAWKKYDLEFWNGFNQLQLTPTDGTELQLLALQSYLKLGLTQIDPALAEVLVSNAFSTKTLAESKNRSIDFPFILVKLKTIGMLNHYILQLPKEQVPLFIKSPSNYVSDITTIFEMMETIASQLSSATTSSQQHAQQIFQNALAFTAGTTLNVLNTVPFQDLPGPPSPKWSLMDKCKAIVILQTPPSQ
;
A
#
# COMPACT_ATOMS: atom_id res chain seq x y z
N MET A 1 -39.00 -1.55 -46.33
CA MET A 1 -40.21 -2.08 -45.66
C MET A 1 -40.77 -0.94 -44.86
N SER A 2 -42.02 -0.51 -45.07
CA SER A 2 -42.63 0.53 -44.22
C SER A 2 -43.18 -0.17 -42.97
N VAL A 3 -42.43 -0.14 -41.87
CA VAL A 3 -42.94 -0.57 -40.56
C VAL A 3 -43.76 0.60 -40.02
N ARG A 4 -45.06 0.40 -39.78
CA ARG A 4 -45.87 1.40 -39.06
C ARG A 4 -45.49 1.32 -37.58
N TYR A 5 -44.82 2.35 -37.08
CA TYR A 5 -44.30 2.40 -35.71
C TYR A 5 -45.40 2.41 -34.63
N ASP A 6 -46.64 2.73 -35.01
CA ASP A 6 -47.84 2.68 -34.15
C ASP A 6 -48.23 1.24 -33.73
N ASP A 7 -47.71 0.21 -34.42
CA ASP A 7 -48.00 -1.21 -34.17
C ASP A 7 -46.91 -1.93 -33.34
N LEU A 8 -45.98 -1.20 -32.72
CA LEU A 8 -44.88 -1.74 -31.91
C LEU A 8 -45.32 -2.28 -30.53
N ASN A 9 -46.51 -2.84 -30.40
CA ASN A 9 -47.05 -3.35 -29.11
C ASN A 9 -47.15 -4.89 -29.06
N ASN A 10 -46.71 -5.59 -30.12
CA ASN A 10 -46.72 -7.05 -30.17
C ASN A 10 -45.33 -7.62 -30.53
N ALA A 11 -45.06 -8.84 -30.07
CA ALA A 11 -43.75 -9.49 -30.21
C ALA A 11 -43.35 -9.77 -31.67
N GLU A 12 -44.29 -10.00 -32.57
CA GLU A 12 -43.99 -10.30 -33.99
C GLU A 12 -43.49 -9.08 -34.74
N THR A 13 -44.09 -7.90 -34.51
CA THR A 13 -43.63 -6.63 -35.08
C THR A 13 -42.23 -6.27 -34.55
N LEU A 14 -42.01 -6.44 -33.25
CA LEU A 14 -40.70 -6.21 -32.62
C LEU A 14 -39.62 -7.14 -33.18
N LEU A 15 -39.94 -8.42 -33.38
CA LEU A 15 -39.02 -9.37 -34.00
C LEU A 15 -38.63 -8.93 -35.42
N LYS A 16 -39.60 -8.51 -36.24
CA LYS A 16 -39.33 -8.01 -37.61
C LYS A 16 -38.43 -6.78 -37.59
N LEU A 17 -38.70 -5.84 -36.68
CA LEU A 17 -37.85 -4.64 -36.51
C LEU A 17 -36.44 -5.03 -36.04
N SER A 18 -36.32 -5.91 -35.06
CA SER A 18 -35.04 -6.40 -34.56
C SER A 18 -34.21 -7.04 -35.67
N VAL A 19 -34.83 -7.86 -36.53
CA VAL A 19 -34.16 -8.48 -37.69
C VAL A 19 -33.70 -7.42 -38.69
N ALA A 20 -34.54 -6.41 -38.99
CA ALA A 20 -34.18 -5.34 -39.91
C ALA A 20 -33.01 -4.49 -39.40
N LEU A 21 -32.96 -4.19 -38.09
CA LEU A 21 -31.90 -3.40 -37.46
C LEU A 21 -30.51 -4.08 -37.46
N ARG A 22 -30.41 -5.36 -37.83
CA ARG A 22 -29.11 -6.02 -38.04
C ARG A 22 -28.36 -5.43 -39.23
N ASP A 23 -29.08 -4.90 -40.23
CA ASP A 23 -28.49 -4.18 -41.35
C ASP A 23 -28.07 -2.77 -40.91
N GLU A 24 -26.77 -2.49 -40.99
CA GLU A 24 -26.17 -1.19 -40.63
C GLU A 24 -26.78 -0.04 -41.45
N GLN A 25 -27.06 -0.25 -42.73
CA GLN A 25 -27.63 0.80 -43.59
C GLN A 25 -29.05 1.16 -43.16
N PHE A 26 -29.82 0.16 -42.72
CA PHE A 26 -31.16 0.40 -42.20
C PHE A 26 -31.11 1.06 -40.82
N ARG A 27 -30.29 0.53 -39.91
CA ARG A 27 -30.10 1.04 -38.54
C ARG A 27 -29.65 2.49 -38.48
N ASN A 28 -28.73 2.89 -39.35
CA ASN A 28 -28.22 4.26 -39.43
C ASN A 28 -28.98 5.13 -40.45
N GLY A 29 -29.96 4.55 -41.13
CA GLY A 29 -30.72 5.19 -42.20
C GLY A 29 -31.64 6.31 -41.72
N GLU A 30 -32.12 7.08 -42.68
CA GLU A 30 -32.97 8.24 -42.41
C GLU A 30 -34.30 7.84 -41.74
N GLU A 31 -34.89 6.71 -42.15
CA GLU A 31 -36.16 6.19 -41.62
C GLU A 31 -36.10 5.95 -40.11
N ILE A 32 -35.06 5.29 -39.61
CA ILE A 32 -34.88 5.08 -38.17
C ILE A 32 -34.69 6.40 -37.48
N SER A 33 -33.88 7.30 -38.05
CA SER A 33 -33.56 8.54 -37.38
C SER A 33 -34.71 9.54 -37.25
N GLN A 34 -35.59 9.60 -38.26
CA GLN A 34 -36.77 10.47 -38.21
C GLN A 34 -37.82 9.95 -37.22
N ASN A 35 -37.85 8.64 -36.97
CA ASN A 35 -38.84 7.99 -36.11
C ASN A 35 -38.28 7.56 -34.74
N LEU A 36 -37.01 7.87 -34.45
CA LEU A 36 -36.30 7.33 -33.29
C LEU A 36 -37.03 7.62 -31.97
N ASN A 37 -37.57 8.83 -31.80
CA ASN A 37 -38.31 9.21 -30.59
C ASN A 37 -39.55 8.32 -30.36
N GLY A 38 -40.36 8.12 -31.41
CA GLY A 38 -41.55 7.27 -31.33
C GLY A 38 -41.22 5.78 -31.13
N ILE A 39 -40.12 5.31 -31.74
CA ILE A 39 -39.59 3.97 -31.47
C ILE A 39 -39.25 3.84 -29.99
N ILE A 40 -38.47 4.77 -29.43
CA ILE A 40 -38.07 4.72 -28.01
C ILE A 40 -39.27 4.80 -27.07
N GLU A 41 -40.28 5.61 -27.38
CA GLU A 41 -41.52 5.68 -26.60
C GLU A 41 -42.28 4.34 -26.54
N ALA A 42 -42.38 3.65 -27.68
CA ALA A 42 -42.97 2.32 -27.74
C ALA A 42 -42.14 1.29 -26.97
N LEU A 43 -40.82 1.28 -27.15
CA LEU A 43 -39.92 0.35 -26.45
C LEU A 43 -39.96 0.54 -24.93
N LYS A 44 -39.94 1.79 -24.45
CA LYS A 44 -40.15 2.09 -23.02
C LYS A 44 -41.45 1.49 -22.51
N THR A 45 -42.55 1.73 -23.20
CA THR A 45 -43.88 1.24 -22.80
C THR A 45 -43.91 -0.29 -22.73
N ASN A 46 -43.27 -0.96 -23.68
CA ASN A 46 -43.14 -2.42 -23.70
C ASN A 46 -42.27 -2.96 -22.56
N LEU A 47 -41.18 -2.27 -22.20
CA LEU A 47 -40.38 -2.67 -21.04
C LEU A 47 -41.16 -2.55 -19.72
N GLN A 48 -42.05 -1.55 -19.61
CA GLN A 48 -42.85 -1.33 -18.41
C GLN A 48 -44.04 -2.29 -18.30
N ASN A 49 -44.79 -2.47 -19.40
CA ASN A 49 -46.11 -3.11 -19.38
C ASN A 49 -46.21 -4.40 -20.20
N GLY A 50 -45.17 -4.75 -20.96
CA GLY A 50 -45.18 -5.91 -21.84
C GLY A 50 -45.09 -7.24 -21.11
N THR A 51 -45.49 -8.32 -21.79
CA THR A 51 -45.17 -9.69 -21.35
C THR A 51 -43.67 -9.96 -21.47
N ASP A 52 -43.16 -11.00 -20.81
CA ASP A 52 -41.73 -11.36 -20.91
C ASP A 52 -41.27 -11.57 -22.35
N GLN A 53 -42.13 -12.14 -23.22
CA GLN A 53 -41.83 -12.27 -24.64
C GLN A 53 -41.69 -10.90 -25.32
N VAL A 54 -42.61 -9.97 -25.04
CA VAL A 54 -42.56 -8.60 -25.58
C VAL A 54 -41.32 -7.86 -25.08
N LYS A 55 -40.99 -7.99 -23.79
CA LYS A 55 -39.78 -7.42 -23.19
C LYS A 55 -38.50 -7.97 -23.83
N SER A 56 -38.42 -9.29 -24.02
CA SER A 56 -37.29 -9.94 -24.71
C SER A 56 -37.11 -9.38 -26.12
N GLU A 57 -38.17 -9.30 -26.93
CA GLU A 57 -38.06 -8.74 -28.29
C GLU A 57 -37.73 -7.24 -28.27
N THR A 58 -38.24 -6.49 -27.28
CA THR A 58 -37.91 -5.08 -27.06
C THR A 58 -36.43 -4.88 -26.77
N LEU A 59 -35.84 -5.70 -25.90
CA LEU A 59 -34.40 -5.65 -25.61
C LEU A 59 -33.57 -6.02 -26.85
N LYS A 60 -33.99 -7.02 -27.63
CA LYS A 60 -33.32 -7.37 -28.90
C LYS A 60 -33.39 -6.25 -29.94
N VAL A 61 -34.48 -5.47 -29.96
CA VAL A 61 -34.56 -4.25 -30.78
C VAL A 61 -33.53 -3.23 -30.29
N LEU A 62 -33.46 -2.96 -28.98
CA LEU A 62 -32.48 -2.02 -28.41
C LEU A 62 -31.04 -2.44 -28.67
N ILE A 63 -30.70 -3.73 -28.47
CA ILE A 63 -29.38 -4.29 -28.75
C ILE A 63 -28.99 -4.04 -30.20
N ASN A 64 -29.87 -4.38 -31.15
CA ASN A 64 -29.55 -4.20 -32.55
C ASN A 64 -29.56 -2.72 -32.94
N LEU A 65 -30.36 -1.87 -32.29
CA LEU A 65 -30.39 -0.42 -32.55
C LEU A 65 -29.07 0.25 -32.15
N THR A 66 -28.44 -0.21 -31.08
CA THR A 66 -27.18 0.35 -30.55
C THR A 66 -25.93 -0.33 -31.11
N ALA A 67 -26.04 -1.54 -31.65
CA ALA A 67 -24.92 -2.28 -32.24
C ALA A 67 -24.17 -1.44 -33.29
N ASP A 68 -22.89 -1.18 -33.06
CA ASP A 68 -21.99 -0.42 -33.94
C ASP A 68 -22.62 0.88 -34.49
N SER A 69 -23.42 1.58 -33.67
CA SER A 69 -24.07 2.84 -34.04
C SER A 69 -23.83 3.93 -33.00
N ASP A 70 -22.71 4.63 -33.12
CA ASP A 70 -22.38 5.77 -32.24
C ASP A 70 -23.46 6.86 -32.29
N ARG A 71 -24.13 7.03 -33.43
CA ARG A 71 -25.27 7.96 -33.57
C ARG A 71 -26.42 7.58 -32.64
N ASN A 72 -26.88 6.34 -32.69
CA ASN A 72 -28.00 5.87 -31.88
C ASN A 72 -27.61 5.80 -30.40
N ARG A 73 -26.37 5.39 -30.09
CA ARG A 73 -25.82 5.44 -28.72
C ARG A 73 -25.82 6.86 -28.17
N CYS A 74 -25.32 7.85 -28.94
CA CYS A 74 -25.33 9.26 -28.53
C CYS A 74 -26.73 9.79 -28.24
N TYR A 75 -27.75 9.36 -28.99
CA TYR A 75 -29.14 9.76 -28.72
C TYR A 75 -29.65 9.23 -27.37
N LEU A 76 -29.21 8.02 -26.98
CA LEU A 76 -29.56 7.37 -25.72
C LEU A 76 -28.75 7.89 -24.52
N ILE A 77 -27.95 8.94 -24.69
CA ILE A 77 -27.17 9.61 -23.64
C ILE A 77 -27.67 11.04 -23.53
N SER A 78 -28.77 11.21 -22.80
CA SER A 78 -29.33 12.53 -22.51
C SER A 78 -30.13 12.54 -21.22
N ASP A 79 -30.34 13.74 -20.69
CA ASP A 79 -31.19 13.98 -19.52
C ASP A 79 -32.68 14.05 -19.91
N ASP A 80 -33.03 13.69 -21.16
CA ASP A 80 -34.42 13.62 -21.60
C ASP A 80 -35.18 12.60 -20.73
N PRO A 81 -36.30 13.00 -20.09
CA PRO A 81 -37.09 12.11 -19.24
C PRO A 81 -37.52 10.82 -19.91
N LEU A 82 -37.73 10.82 -21.24
CA LEU A 82 -38.05 9.62 -21.99
C LEU A 82 -36.89 8.62 -21.98
N ILE A 83 -35.67 9.10 -22.24
CA ILE A 83 -34.45 8.28 -22.32
C ILE A 83 -34.08 7.74 -20.94
N VAL A 84 -34.10 8.61 -19.92
CA VAL A 84 -33.87 8.20 -18.53
C VAL A 84 -34.91 7.15 -18.10
N SER A 85 -36.18 7.34 -18.46
CA SER A 85 -37.24 6.38 -18.15
C SER A 85 -37.10 5.06 -18.91
N LEU A 86 -36.60 5.07 -20.16
CA LEU A 86 -36.30 3.86 -20.92
C LEU A 86 -35.23 3.04 -20.18
N TRP A 87 -34.11 3.68 -19.83
CA TRP A 87 -33.01 3.03 -19.13
C TRP A 87 -33.41 2.51 -17.76
N ASN A 88 -34.13 3.30 -16.97
CA ASN A 88 -34.66 2.84 -15.68
C ASN A 88 -35.58 1.63 -15.83
N SER A 89 -36.35 1.56 -16.92
CA SER A 89 -37.21 0.39 -17.20
C SER A 89 -36.40 -0.84 -17.60
N ALA A 90 -35.31 -0.66 -18.36
CA ALA A 90 -34.39 -1.75 -18.70
C ALA A 90 -33.63 -2.26 -17.47
N ILE A 91 -33.16 -1.36 -16.60
CA ILE A 91 -32.44 -1.68 -15.35
C ILE A 91 -33.38 -2.34 -14.34
N ALA A 92 -34.65 -1.93 -14.26
CA ALA A 92 -35.64 -2.54 -13.37
C ALA A 92 -35.88 -4.04 -13.67
N ILE A 93 -35.48 -4.54 -14.85
CA ILE A 93 -35.51 -5.98 -15.16
C ILE A 93 -34.62 -6.77 -14.21
N PHE A 94 -33.48 -6.21 -13.78
CA PHE A 94 -32.61 -6.86 -12.80
C PHE A 94 -33.35 -7.15 -11.48
N ALA A 95 -34.22 -6.24 -11.04
CA ALA A 95 -35.02 -6.44 -9.84
C ALA A 95 -36.16 -7.47 -10.01
N SER A 96 -36.50 -7.86 -11.23
CA SER A 96 -37.58 -8.83 -11.50
C SER A 96 -37.19 -10.28 -11.22
N GLY A 97 -35.89 -10.59 -11.11
CA GLY A 97 -35.38 -11.95 -10.99
C GLY A 97 -35.49 -12.79 -12.27
N ASN A 98 -35.94 -12.21 -13.40
CA ASN A 98 -35.98 -12.94 -14.67
C ASN A 98 -34.58 -12.95 -15.32
N PHE A 99 -33.90 -14.09 -15.26
CA PHE A 99 -32.54 -14.24 -15.78
C PHE A 99 -32.42 -13.95 -17.28
N GLU A 100 -33.28 -14.55 -18.12
CA GLU A 100 -33.17 -14.40 -19.58
C GLU A 100 -33.35 -12.94 -20.01
N LEU A 101 -34.29 -12.21 -19.37
CA LEU A 101 -34.43 -10.79 -19.60
C LEU A 101 -33.23 -10.00 -19.08
N GLY A 102 -32.74 -10.31 -17.87
CA GLY A 102 -31.53 -9.71 -17.30
C GLY A 102 -30.31 -9.92 -18.20
N ARG A 103 -30.16 -11.09 -18.81
CA ARG A 103 -29.11 -11.42 -19.77
C ARG A 103 -29.21 -10.53 -21.03
N PHE A 104 -30.40 -10.32 -21.58
CA PHE A 104 -30.55 -9.38 -22.69
C PHE A 104 -30.25 -7.93 -22.29
N THR A 105 -30.63 -7.50 -21.09
CA THR A 105 -30.21 -6.19 -20.56
C THR A 105 -28.69 -6.09 -20.45
N LEU A 106 -28.01 -7.17 -20.05
CA LEU A 106 -26.54 -7.20 -19.99
C LEU A 106 -25.89 -7.15 -21.37
N ILE A 107 -26.43 -7.87 -22.34
CA ILE A 107 -25.98 -7.76 -23.73
C ILE A 107 -26.18 -6.33 -24.25
N LEU A 108 -27.30 -5.68 -23.91
CA LEU A 108 -27.53 -4.28 -24.25
C LEU A 108 -26.45 -3.37 -23.64
N VAL A 109 -26.15 -3.53 -22.35
CA VAL A 109 -25.10 -2.77 -21.66
C VAL A 109 -23.74 -2.99 -22.33
N SER A 110 -23.35 -4.24 -22.55
CA SER A 110 -22.10 -4.63 -23.21
C SER A 110 -21.99 -3.99 -24.61
N GLN A 111 -23.04 -4.09 -25.43
CA GLN A 111 -23.07 -3.47 -26.76
C GLN A 111 -23.05 -1.93 -26.72
N PHE A 112 -23.51 -1.35 -25.62
CA PHE A 112 -23.49 0.09 -25.42
C PHE A 112 -22.09 0.61 -25.12
N VAL A 113 -21.27 -0.17 -24.41
CA VAL A 113 -19.93 0.26 -23.97
C VAL A 113 -18.80 -0.18 -24.91
N HIS A 114 -18.96 -1.29 -25.63
CA HIS A 114 -17.92 -1.77 -26.56
C HIS A 114 -18.13 -1.31 -28.02
N ASN A 115 -17.05 -1.40 -28.80
CA ASN A 115 -17.02 -1.08 -30.23
C ASN A 115 -17.60 0.30 -30.55
N THR A 116 -17.16 1.32 -29.79
CA THR A 116 -17.59 2.71 -29.91
C THR A 116 -16.41 3.64 -29.69
N ASN A 117 -16.44 4.82 -30.31
CA ASN A 117 -15.46 5.88 -30.01
C ASN A 117 -15.84 6.72 -28.76
N ASN A 118 -16.97 6.42 -28.12
CA ASN A 118 -17.53 7.16 -26.98
C ASN A 118 -17.71 6.27 -25.73
N ASP A 119 -17.01 5.15 -25.68
CA ASP A 119 -16.97 4.17 -24.59
C ASP A 119 -17.01 4.82 -23.19
N ARG A 120 -16.08 5.75 -22.93
CA ARG A 120 -15.98 6.46 -21.66
C ARG A 120 -17.23 7.27 -21.34
N ARG A 121 -17.78 8.01 -22.32
CA ARG A 121 -18.99 8.81 -22.14
C ARG A 121 -20.20 7.92 -21.86
N ASN A 122 -20.27 6.77 -22.52
CA ASN A 122 -21.34 5.80 -22.33
C ASN A 122 -21.29 5.21 -20.91
N VAL A 123 -20.09 4.83 -20.45
CA VAL A 123 -19.88 4.35 -19.08
C VAL A 123 -20.15 5.44 -18.05
N GLU A 124 -19.73 6.69 -18.28
CA GLU A 124 -20.04 7.81 -17.39
C GLU A 124 -21.55 7.98 -17.23
N TYR A 125 -22.33 7.90 -18.30
CA TYR A 125 -23.79 8.00 -18.23
C TYR A 125 -24.43 6.81 -17.49
N LEU A 126 -24.08 5.57 -17.85
CA LEU A 126 -24.56 4.36 -17.15
C LEU A 126 -24.19 4.39 -15.67
N SER A 127 -23.04 4.98 -15.34
CA SER A 127 -22.52 5.00 -13.98
C SER A 127 -23.10 6.13 -13.14
N LYS A 128 -22.93 7.37 -13.57
CA LYS A 128 -23.27 8.57 -12.80
C LYS A 128 -24.78 8.84 -12.80
N GLU A 129 -25.44 8.72 -13.95
CA GLU A 129 -26.85 9.06 -14.09
C GLU A 129 -27.77 7.88 -13.73
N LEU A 130 -27.37 6.66 -14.08
CA LEU A 130 -28.22 5.47 -13.92
C LEU A 130 -27.83 4.55 -12.77
N CYS A 131 -26.67 4.78 -12.13
CA CYS A 131 -26.17 3.97 -11.01
C CYS A 131 -26.16 2.45 -11.29
N LEU A 132 -25.87 2.04 -12.53
CA LEU A 132 -26.11 0.69 -13.05
C LEU A 132 -25.49 -0.46 -12.22
N PHE A 133 -24.28 -0.28 -11.67
CA PHE A 133 -23.58 -1.37 -10.99
C PHE A 133 -24.31 -1.88 -9.75
N ASN A 134 -25.04 -1.04 -9.02
CA ASN A 134 -25.76 -1.48 -7.81
C ASN A 134 -26.87 -2.50 -8.15
N PRO A 135 -27.84 -2.20 -9.04
CA PRO A 135 -28.81 -3.19 -9.52
C PRO A 135 -28.18 -4.44 -10.11
N LEU A 136 -27.04 -4.30 -10.80
CA LEU A 136 -26.37 -5.44 -11.42
C LEU A 136 -25.73 -6.38 -10.39
N ILE A 137 -25.08 -5.83 -9.36
CA ILE A 137 -24.53 -6.63 -8.26
C ILE A 137 -25.67 -7.25 -7.43
N GLN A 138 -26.77 -6.54 -7.20
CA GLN A 138 -27.96 -7.11 -6.55
C GLN A 138 -28.57 -8.26 -7.37
N PHE A 139 -28.63 -8.12 -8.70
CA PHE A 139 -29.06 -9.19 -9.59
C PHE A 139 -28.18 -10.43 -9.46
N LEU A 140 -26.86 -10.26 -9.42
CA LEU A 140 -25.94 -11.36 -9.10
C LEU A 140 -26.30 -11.99 -7.76
N GLY A 141 -26.35 -11.22 -6.67
CA GLY A 141 -26.65 -11.76 -5.33
C GLY A 141 -27.96 -12.53 -5.23
N SER A 142 -29.00 -12.11 -5.94
CA SER A 142 -30.31 -12.79 -5.94
C SER A 142 -30.30 -14.19 -6.58
N HIS A 143 -29.25 -14.55 -7.30
CA HIS A 143 -29.15 -15.83 -8.02
C HIS A 143 -28.05 -16.77 -7.48
N SER A 144 -27.30 -16.38 -6.43
CA SER A 144 -26.05 -17.04 -6.03
C SER A 144 -26.16 -18.45 -5.44
N VAL A 145 -27.35 -18.89 -4.96
CA VAL A 145 -27.41 -20.13 -4.15
C VAL A 145 -28.39 -21.21 -4.63
N ASP A 146 -29.52 -20.87 -5.28
CA ASP A 146 -30.63 -21.85 -5.39
C ASP A 146 -31.22 -22.11 -6.78
N TYR A 147 -30.75 -21.41 -7.84
CA TYR A 147 -31.50 -21.36 -9.11
C TYR A 147 -30.90 -22.15 -10.29
N GLY A 148 -29.95 -23.07 -10.05
CA GLY A 148 -29.43 -23.94 -11.11
C GLY A 148 -28.64 -23.20 -12.21
N TRP A 149 -28.04 -22.06 -11.88
CA TRP A 149 -27.11 -21.38 -12.79
C TRP A 149 -25.86 -22.22 -13.01
N ASN A 150 -25.44 -22.35 -14.27
CA ASN A 150 -24.10 -22.84 -14.58
C ASN A 150 -23.08 -21.70 -14.42
N VAL A 151 -21.81 -22.08 -14.25
CA VAL A 151 -20.69 -21.14 -14.09
C VAL A 151 -20.57 -20.16 -15.28
N ASP A 152 -20.95 -20.59 -16.49
CA ASP A 152 -20.89 -19.75 -17.69
C ASP A 152 -21.77 -18.49 -17.60
N ASN A 153 -22.96 -18.61 -17.00
CA ASN A 153 -23.85 -17.47 -16.81
C ASN A 153 -23.25 -16.44 -15.85
N TRP A 154 -22.62 -16.90 -14.76
CA TRP A 154 -21.91 -16.04 -13.82
C TRP A 154 -20.72 -15.34 -14.46
N ARG A 155 -19.95 -16.11 -15.23
CA ARG A 155 -18.76 -15.63 -15.92
C ARG A 155 -19.07 -14.42 -16.79
N PHE A 156 -20.06 -14.49 -17.66
CA PHE A 156 -20.40 -13.38 -18.55
C PHE A 156 -20.69 -12.08 -17.80
N VAL A 157 -21.45 -12.16 -16.70
CA VAL A 157 -21.83 -10.96 -15.93
C VAL A 157 -20.64 -10.38 -15.17
N VAL A 158 -19.87 -11.26 -14.53
CA VAL A 158 -18.71 -10.86 -13.71
C VAL A 158 -17.57 -10.34 -14.58
N GLU A 159 -17.36 -10.92 -15.77
CA GLU A 159 -16.39 -10.45 -16.77
C GLU A 159 -16.73 -9.04 -17.23
N LEU A 160 -17.98 -8.79 -17.65
CA LEU A 160 -18.43 -7.45 -18.06
C LEU A 160 -18.30 -6.42 -16.93
N LEU A 161 -18.69 -6.80 -15.70
CA LEU A 161 -18.51 -5.94 -14.54
C LEU A 161 -17.04 -5.60 -14.32
N ALA A 162 -16.18 -6.62 -14.26
CA ALA A 162 -14.76 -6.42 -13.99
C ALA A 162 -14.10 -5.57 -15.08
N GLU A 163 -14.41 -5.79 -16.35
CA GLU A 163 -13.90 -5.00 -17.47
C GLU A 163 -14.23 -3.51 -17.31
N ILE A 164 -15.53 -3.19 -17.15
CA ILE A 164 -15.96 -1.80 -16.97
C ILE A 164 -15.37 -1.22 -15.67
N MET A 165 -15.37 -1.98 -14.57
CA MET A 165 -14.93 -1.49 -13.28
C MET A 165 -13.42 -1.21 -13.23
N MET A 166 -12.61 -2.03 -13.89
CA MET A 166 -11.17 -1.88 -13.93
C MET A 166 -10.74 -0.79 -14.91
N GLU A 167 -11.35 -0.71 -16.09
CA GLU A 167 -11.03 0.30 -17.11
C GLU A 167 -11.43 1.71 -16.66
N TYR A 168 -12.58 1.85 -16.01
CA TYR A 168 -13.17 3.13 -15.61
C TYR A 168 -13.23 3.32 -14.08
N GLN A 169 -12.21 2.81 -13.38
CA GLN A 169 -12.12 2.87 -11.92
C GLN A 169 -12.19 4.31 -11.36
N ASP A 170 -11.70 5.30 -12.11
CA ASP A 170 -11.73 6.72 -11.73
C ASP A 170 -13.17 7.25 -11.66
N ILE A 171 -13.99 6.91 -12.67
CA ILE A 171 -15.41 7.27 -12.72
C ILE A 171 -16.18 6.64 -11.56
N ILE A 172 -15.89 5.38 -11.25
CA ILE A 172 -16.55 4.64 -10.15
C ILE A 172 -16.14 5.20 -8.79
N ARG A 173 -14.86 5.51 -8.59
CA ARG A 173 -14.34 6.08 -7.34
C ARG A 173 -14.94 7.44 -7.00
N GLU A 174 -15.25 8.25 -8.02
CA GLU A 174 -15.88 9.55 -7.85
C GLU A 174 -17.36 9.46 -7.46
N ASN A 175 -18.04 8.37 -7.82
CA ASN A 175 -19.47 8.23 -7.58
C ASN A 175 -19.76 7.58 -6.23
N VAL A 176 -20.22 8.41 -5.28
CA VAL A 176 -20.61 7.99 -3.93
C VAL A 176 -21.72 6.94 -3.91
N ALA A 177 -22.54 6.82 -4.96
CA ALA A 177 -23.57 5.79 -5.05
C ALA A 177 -22.99 4.37 -5.01
N TYR A 178 -21.71 4.20 -5.37
CA TYR A 178 -21.01 2.91 -5.33
C TYR A 178 -20.33 2.60 -4.01
N LYS A 179 -20.38 3.52 -3.03
CA LYS A 179 -20.07 3.19 -1.64
C LYS A 179 -21.23 2.43 -1.00
N ASN A 180 -21.62 1.33 -1.62
CA ASN A 180 -22.72 0.48 -1.18
C ASN A 180 -22.16 -0.79 -0.53
N ILE A 181 -22.25 -0.86 0.79
CA ILE A 181 -21.75 -1.98 1.58
C ILE A 181 -22.43 -3.31 1.23
N GLU A 182 -23.71 -3.25 0.84
CA GLU A 182 -24.48 -4.42 0.42
C GLU A 182 -23.86 -5.04 -0.85
N SER A 183 -23.43 -4.20 -1.79
CA SER A 183 -22.79 -4.68 -3.03
C SER A 183 -21.45 -5.37 -2.75
N LEU A 184 -20.65 -4.81 -1.84
CA LEU A 184 -19.39 -5.44 -1.42
C LEU A 184 -19.66 -6.79 -0.71
N ASP A 185 -20.63 -6.83 0.21
CA ASP A 185 -21.01 -8.05 0.94
C ASP A 185 -21.50 -9.15 -0.02
N ILE A 186 -22.33 -8.81 -1.01
CA ILE A 186 -22.79 -9.73 -2.05
C ILE A 186 -21.61 -10.35 -2.80
N LEU A 187 -20.66 -9.54 -3.28
CA LEU A 187 -19.50 -10.06 -4.04
C LEU A 187 -18.61 -10.96 -3.18
N ILE A 188 -18.40 -10.61 -1.90
CA ILE A 188 -17.63 -11.45 -0.95
C ILE A 188 -18.35 -12.78 -0.69
N LYS A 189 -19.68 -12.78 -0.58
CA LYS A 189 -20.49 -14.00 -0.42
C LYS A 189 -20.38 -14.91 -1.64
N ILE A 190 -20.56 -14.36 -2.85
CA ILE A 190 -20.39 -15.11 -4.10
C ILE A 190 -18.97 -15.69 -4.17
N LEU A 191 -17.94 -14.90 -3.88
CA LEU A 191 -16.57 -15.39 -3.92
C LEU A 191 -16.36 -16.54 -2.93
N ARG A 192 -16.92 -16.44 -1.72
CA ARG A 192 -16.85 -17.51 -0.71
C ARG A 192 -17.45 -18.83 -1.17
N GLU A 193 -18.55 -18.78 -1.91
CA GLU A 193 -19.24 -19.96 -2.42
C GLU A 193 -18.44 -20.63 -3.54
N HIS A 194 -17.76 -19.86 -4.38
CA HIS A 194 -17.09 -20.36 -5.58
C HIS A 194 -15.57 -20.61 -5.43
N ILE A 195 -14.88 -19.95 -4.49
CA ILE A 195 -13.41 -19.95 -4.45
C ILE A 195 -12.80 -21.35 -4.25
N ALA A 196 -13.45 -22.21 -3.47
CA ALA A 196 -12.92 -23.53 -3.14
C ALA A 196 -13.29 -24.61 -4.16
N THR A 197 -14.28 -24.34 -5.02
CA THR A 197 -14.91 -25.34 -5.91
C THR A 197 -14.72 -25.01 -7.38
N SER A 198 -14.47 -23.75 -7.75
CA SER A 198 -14.26 -23.33 -9.13
C SER A 198 -12.84 -23.63 -9.60
N GLU A 199 -12.75 -24.33 -10.73
CA GLU A 199 -11.50 -24.48 -11.48
C GLU A 199 -11.30 -23.34 -12.51
N ASP A 200 -12.34 -22.52 -12.77
CA ASP A 200 -12.25 -21.36 -13.65
C ASP A 200 -11.55 -20.21 -12.91
N THR A 201 -10.25 -20.09 -13.16
CA THR A 201 -9.38 -19.08 -12.55
C THR A 201 -9.66 -17.67 -13.06
N GLU A 202 -10.14 -17.54 -14.29
CA GLU A 202 -10.44 -16.25 -14.92
C GLU A 202 -11.70 -15.65 -14.32
N TYR A 203 -12.74 -16.47 -14.13
CA TYR A 203 -13.93 -16.08 -13.38
C TYR A 203 -13.61 -15.59 -11.96
N LEU A 204 -12.78 -16.34 -11.21
CA LEU A 204 -12.35 -15.93 -9.87
C LEU A 204 -11.55 -14.62 -9.90
N ASP A 205 -10.69 -14.44 -10.90
CA ASP A 205 -9.87 -13.23 -11.06
C ASP A 205 -10.75 -11.99 -11.29
N HIS A 206 -11.75 -12.09 -12.18
CA HIS A 206 -12.71 -11.01 -12.43
C HIS A 206 -13.56 -10.68 -11.20
N LEU A 207 -14.01 -11.68 -10.45
CA LEU A 207 -14.78 -11.45 -9.22
C LEU A 207 -13.94 -10.71 -8.17
N ILE A 208 -12.66 -11.06 -8.04
CA ILE A 208 -11.71 -10.38 -7.17
C ILE A 208 -11.41 -8.96 -7.67
N ASP A 209 -11.39 -8.72 -8.98
CA ASP A 209 -11.20 -7.38 -9.55
C ASP A 209 -12.37 -6.43 -9.20
N CYS A 210 -13.61 -6.91 -9.28
CA CYS A 210 -14.77 -6.15 -8.80
C CYS A 210 -14.62 -5.74 -7.32
N ILE A 211 -14.20 -6.66 -6.46
CA ILE A 211 -13.97 -6.39 -5.04
C ILE A 211 -12.80 -5.41 -4.86
N THR A 212 -11.73 -5.54 -5.66
CA THR A 212 -10.56 -4.65 -5.63
C THR A 212 -10.98 -3.20 -5.90
N VAL A 213 -11.81 -2.97 -6.92
CA VAL A 213 -12.32 -1.63 -7.23
C VAL A 213 -13.16 -1.09 -6.07
N LEU A 214 -14.09 -1.88 -5.51
CA LEU A 214 -14.92 -1.46 -4.38
C LEU A 214 -14.17 -1.25 -3.06
N THR A 215 -12.99 -1.82 -2.92
CA THR A 215 -12.14 -1.64 -1.71
C THR A 215 -11.01 -0.64 -1.91
N SER A 216 -10.92 -0.03 -3.11
CA SER A 216 -9.91 0.97 -3.42
C SER A 216 -10.28 2.41 -3.03
N PHE A 217 -11.47 2.63 -2.47
CA PHE A 217 -11.83 3.93 -1.90
C PHE A 217 -10.99 4.24 -0.66
N THR A 218 -10.66 5.51 -0.44
CA THR A 218 -9.95 5.96 0.77
C THR A 218 -10.71 5.61 2.05
N ASP A 219 -12.04 5.62 1.98
CA ASP A 219 -12.90 5.32 3.11
C ASP A 219 -14.26 4.78 2.66
N PHE A 220 -14.76 3.78 3.39
CA PHE A 220 -16.00 3.06 3.11
C PHE A 220 -16.85 2.97 4.39
N PRO A 221 -17.75 3.93 4.65
CA PRO A 221 -18.52 3.97 5.88
C PRO A 221 -19.32 2.70 6.14
N GLY A 222 -19.26 2.21 7.38
CA GLY A 222 -20.02 1.04 7.83
C GLY A 222 -19.39 -0.30 7.50
N ILE A 223 -18.21 -0.35 6.86
CA ILE A 223 -17.55 -1.60 6.43
C ILE A 223 -17.38 -2.64 7.54
N ASP A 224 -17.27 -2.19 8.79
CA ASP A 224 -17.18 -3.03 9.99
C ASP A 224 -18.43 -3.89 10.24
N SER A 225 -19.59 -3.52 9.67
CA SER A 225 -20.86 -4.23 9.87
C SER A 225 -20.99 -5.55 9.10
N ILE A 226 -20.11 -5.82 8.13
CA ILE A 226 -20.16 -7.03 7.28
C ILE A 226 -18.95 -7.96 7.45
N ASP A 227 -18.09 -7.73 8.46
CA ASP A 227 -16.86 -8.49 8.69
C ASP A 227 -16.00 -8.62 7.40
N ALA A 228 -15.96 -7.59 6.55
CA ALA A 228 -15.38 -7.68 5.21
C ALA A 228 -13.93 -8.17 5.24
N ASN A 229 -13.09 -7.56 6.08
CA ASN A 229 -11.66 -7.89 6.13
C ASN A 229 -11.42 -9.31 6.65
N LYS A 230 -12.05 -9.69 7.77
CA LYS A 230 -12.03 -11.07 8.28
C LYS A 230 -12.43 -12.08 7.21
N ASN A 231 -13.50 -11.81 6.47
CA ASN A 231 -13.96 -12.68 5.39
C ASN A 231 -12.93 -12.80 4.26
N ILE A 232 -12.33 -11.68 3.82
CA ILE A 232 -11.24 -11.68 2.83
C ILE A 232 -10.03 -12.49 3.32
N CYS A 233 -9.60 -12.31 4.58
CA CYS A 233 -8.50 -13.09 5.15
C CYS A 233 -8.80 -14.60 5.09
N ILE A 234 -9.99 -15.04 5.49
CA ILE A 234 -10.38 -16.45 5.39
C ILE A 234 -10.33 -16.94 3.94
N LEU A 235 -10.75 -16.14 2.98
CA LEU A 235 -10.74 -16.50 1.55
C LEU A 235 -9.32 -16.75 1.02
N ILE A 236 -8.30 -16.03 1.49
CA ILE A 236 -6.90 -16.27 1.10
C ILE A 236 -6.50 -17.73 1.33
N SER A 237 -6.83 -18.27 2.51
CA SER A 237 -6.52 -19.66 2.88
C SER A 237 -7.34 -20.69 2.11
N ARG A 238 -8.44 -20.27 1.47
CA ARG A 238 -9.35 -21.14 0.71
C ARG A 238 -9.03 -21.18 -0.78
N VAL A 239 -8.13 -20.33 -1.27
CA VAL A 239 -7.68 -20.40 -2.68
C VAL A 239 -7.01 -21.77 -2.90
N PRO A 240 -7.56 -22.61 -3.80
CA PRO A 240 -7.01 -23.93 -4.07
C PRO A 240 -5.55 -23.84 -4.54
N THR A 241 -4.69 -24.72 -4.06
CA THR A 241 -3.26 -24.67 -4.41
C THR A 241 -2.96 -25.26 -5.79
N HIS A 242 -3.90 -25.99 -6.38
CA HIS A 242 -3.74 -26.71 -7.65
C HIS A 242 -4.21 -25.92 -8.87
N ILE A 243 -4.98 -24.83 -8.68
CA ILE A 243 -5.47 -24.01 -9.80
C ILE A 243 -4.35 -23.14 -10.36
N LYS A 244 -4.44 -22.86 -11.67
CA LYS A 244 -3.53 -21.94 -12.35
C LYS A 244 -3.63 -20.56 -11.68
N ASP A 245 -2.50 -19.86 -11.54
CA ASP A 245 -2.47 -18.50 -10.98
C ASP A 245 -2.98 -18.36 -9.53
N ALA A 246 -3.04 -19.45 -8.73
CA ALA A 246 -3.42 -19.40 -7.31
C ALA A 246 -2.66 -18.31 -6.51
N ILE A 247 -1.36 -18.15 -6.79
CA ILE A 247 -0.51 -17.11 -6.18
C ILE A 247 -1.02 -15.69 -6.54
N LYS A 248 -1.44 -15.45 -7.79
CA LYS A 248 -1.99 -14.17 -8.24
C LYS A 248 -3.28 -13.84 -7.48
N LEU A 249 -4.19 -14.81 -7.35
CA LEU A 249 -5.44 -14.62 -6.61
C LEU A 249 -5.17 -14.32 -5.12
N LYS A 250 -4.26 -15.06 -4.48
CA LYS A 250 -3.83 -14.80 -3.09
C LYS A 250 -3.24 -13.41 -2.92
N ARG A 251 -2.40 -12.95 -3.86
CA ARG A 251 -1.84 -11.58 -3.85
C ARG A 251 -2.92 -10.51 -3.93
N LYS A 252 -3.92 -10.68 -4.81
CA LYS A 252 -5.03 -9.73 -4.94
C LYS A 252 -5.87 -9.69 -3.66
N LEU A 253 -6.22 -10.84 -3.09
CA LEU A 253 -6.95 -10.92 -1.81
C LEU A 253 -6.15 -10.33 -0.63
N PHE A 254 -4.84 -10.58 -0.59
CA PHE A 254 -3.93 -9.97 0.36
C PHE A 254 -3.93 -8.43 0.24
N ALA A 255 -3.88 -7.90 -0.98
CA ALA A 255 -3.96 -6.46 -1.24
C ALA A 255 -5.32 -5.88 -0.81
N ILE A 256 -6.44 -6.56 -1.11
CA ILE A 256 -7.79 -6.17 -0.67
C ILE A 256 -7.86 -6.08 0.86
N SER A 257 -7.31 -7.07 1.58
CA SER A 257 -7.27 -7.04 3.05
C SER A 257 -6.48 -5.83 3.57
N GLY A 258 -5.34 -5.53 2.95
CA GLY A 258 -4.55 -4.32 3.24
C GLY A 258 -5.35 -3.04 2.99
N SER A 259 -6.07 -2.95 1.87
CA SER A 259 -6.90 -1.80 1.53
C SER A 259 -8.02 -1.58 2.56
N ILE A 260 -8.80 -2.62 2.90
CA ILE A 260 -9.87 -2.52 3.89
C ILE A 260 -9.32 -2.09 5.25
N SER A 261 -8.29 -2.78 5.76
CA SER A 261 -7.75 -2.50 7.09
C SER A 261 -7.06 -1.15 7.22
N SER A 262 -6.72 -0.49 6.11
CA SER A 262 -6.10 0.84 6.07
C SER A 262 -7.10 2.00 5.98
N MET A 263 -8.41 1.71 5.82
CA MET A 263 -9.44 2.74 5.71
C MET A 263 -9.59 3.54 7.01
N THR A 264 -9.86 4.83 6.92
CA THR A 264 -9.96 5.71 8.10
C THR A 264 -11.10 5.36 9.03
N SER A 265 -12.21 4.82 8.50
CA SER A 265 -13.37 4.36 9.29
C SER A 265 -13.24 2.93 9.81
N PHE A 266 -12.17 2.21 9.45
CA PHE A 266 -11.95 0.84 9.90
C PHE A 266 -11.32 0.84 11.31
N ASP A 267 -12.16 0.70 12.33
CA ASP A 267 -11.73 0.63 13.74
C ASP A 267 -12.29 -0.63 14.43
N ASN A 268 -12.08 -1.78 13.79
CA ASN A 268 -12.66 -3.04 14.23
C ASN A 268 -11.67 -3.88 15.07
N PHE A 269 -11.74 -3.73 16.39
CA PHE A 269 -10.91 -4.53 17.31
C PHE A 269 -11.26 -6.03 17.29
N ASN A 270 -12.48 -6.43 16.89
CA ASN A 270 -12.83 -7.85 16.78
C ASN A 270 -12.03 -8.53 15.66
N ASP A 271 -11.81 -7.82 14.55
CA ASP A 271 -10.97 -8.31 13.44
C ASP A 271 -9.50 -8.42 13.86
N VAL A 272 -9.04 -7.53 14.74
CA VAL A 272 -7.70 -7.60 15.35
C VAL A 272 -7.59 -8.82 16.26
N GLN A 273 -8.58 -9.09 17.11
CA GLN A 273 -8.59 -10.29 17.95
C GLN A 273 -8.59 -11.57 17.11
N PHE A 274 -9.40 -11.64 16.06
CA PHE A 274 -9.37 -12.73 15.09
C PHE A 274 -7.97 -12.92 14.48
N SER A 275 -7.31 -11.82 14.12
CA SER A 275 -5.98 -11.85 13.52
C SER A 275 -4.89 -12.30 14.50
N ILE A 276 -4.99 -11.91 15.77
CA ILE A 276 -4.09 -12.38 16.84
C ILE A 276 -4.23 -13.88 17.04
N GLU A 277 -5.47 -14.39 17.13
CA GLU A 277 -5.71 -15.83 17.31
C GLU A 277 -5.25 -16.65 16.10
N ALA A 278 -5.38 -16.11 14.88
CA ALA A 278 -4.85 -16.74 13.68
C ALA A 278 -3.33 -16.92 13.74
N VAL A 279 -2.59 -15.92 14.23
CA VAL A 279 -1.12 -15.98 14.37
C VAL A 279 -0.71 -16.89 15.52
N LYS A 280 -1.41 -16.87 16.66
CA LYS A 280 -1.18 -17.82 17.77
C LYS A 280 -1.40 -19.28 17.34
N SER A 281 -2.29 -19.50 16.38
CA SER A 281 -2.65 -20.82 15.85
C SER A 281 -1.89 -21.17 14.57
N ILE A 282 -0.67 -20.64 14.38
CA ILE A 282 0.15 -20.86 13.16
C ILE A 282 0.41 -22.35 12.84
N HIS A 283 0.41 -23.22 13.84
CA HIS A 283 0.54 -24.66 13.61
C HIS A 283 -0.71 -25.28 12.95
N GLU A 284 -1.87 -24.63 13.06
CA GLU A 284 -3.13 -25.03 12.42
C GLU A 284 -3.28 -24.40 11.03
N PHE A 285 -2.73 -23.19 10.83
CA PHE A 285 -2.83 -22.44 9.57
C PHE A 285 -1.46 -22.26 8.91
N SER A 286 -1.27 -22.84 7.73
CA SER A 286 0.03 -22.80 7.04
C SER A 286 0.15 -21.78 5.91
N ASP A 287 -0.93 -21.06 5.56
CA ASP A 287 -0.90 -20.12 4.44
C ASP A 287 -0.19 -18.81 4.83
N PRO A 288 0.99 -18.49 4.25
CA PRO A 288 1.75 -17.30 4.64
C PRO A 288 1.06 -15.99 4.23
N TYR A 289 0.23 -15.98 3.17
CA TYR A 289 -0.52 -14.77 2.81
C TYR A 289 -1.61 -14.48 3.82
N TYR A 290 -2.29 -15.51 4.31
CA TYR A 290 -3.33 -15.35 5.34
C TYR A 290 -2.73 -14.76 6.62
N LEU A 291 -1.64 -15.35 7.12
CA LEU A 291 -0.97 -14.87 8.33
C LEU A 291 -0.36 -13.48 8.13
N ALA A 292 0.23 -13.20 6.97
CA ALA A 292 0.72 -11.86 6.64
C ALA A 292 -0.40 -10.81 6.59
N ALA A 293 -1.57 -11.15 6.04
CA ALA A 293 -2.75 -10.27 6.02
C ALA A 293 -3.26 -9.98 7.44
N CYS A 294 -3.35 -11.01 8.29
CA CYS A 294 -3.68 -10.87 9.71
C CYS A 294 -2.69 -9.92 10.42
N LEU A 295 -1.39 -10.05 10.16
CA LEU A 295 -0.39 -9.15 10.71
C LEU A 295 -0.55 -7.71 10.18
N ILE A 296 -0.81 -7.51 8.88
CA ILE A 296 -1.10 -6.18 8.34
C ILE A 296 -2.30 -5.55 9.04
N ASN A 297 -3.36 -6.31 9.26
CA ASN A 297 -4.55 -5.85 9.96
C ASN A 297 -4.23 -5.36 11.38
N ILE A 298 -3.47 -6.14 12.16
CA ILE A 298 -3.01 -5.74 13.50
C ILE A 298 -2.15 -4.48 13.39
N GLY A 299 -1.23 -4.42 12.42
CA GLY A 299 -0.35 -3.28 12.19
C GLY A 299 -1.11 -1.99 11.89
N ASN A 300 -2.10 -2.04 10.99
CA ASN A 300 -2.91 -0.89 10.59
C ASN A 300 -3.79 -0.37 11.73
N TYR A 301 -4.24 -1.25 12.63
CA TYR A 301 -4.97 -0.83 13.84
C TYR A 301 -4.08 -0.02 14.80
N ILE A 302 -2.78 -0.30 14.89
CA ILE A 302 -1.85 0.37 15.82
C ILE A 302 -1.44 1.75 15.27
N ILE A 303 -2.32 2.74 15.43
CA ILE A 303 -2.08 4.15 15.09
C ILE A 303 -1.67 5.03 16.29
N SER A 304 -1.75 4.48 17.50
CA SER A 304 -1.43 5.19 18.76
C SER A 304 -0.83 4.23 19.80
N SER A 305 -0.23 4.79 20.86
CA SER A 305 0.24 4.00 21.99
C SER A 305 -0.90 3.27 22.71
N GLU A 306 -2.07 3.89 22.83
CA GLU A 306 -3.26 3.27 23.43
C GLU A 306 -3.71 2.03 22.66
N LYS A 307 -3.78 2.10 21.33
CA LYS A 307 -4.14 0.93 20.50
C LYS A 307 -3.06 -0.15 20.51
N ARG A 308 -1.78 0.23 20.60
CA ARG A 308 -0.69 -0.73 20.82
C ARG A 308 -0.89 -1.48 22.13
N ASP A 309 -1.16 -0.77 23.23
CA ASP A 309 -1.33 -1.35 24.56
C ASP A 309 -2.58 -2.26 24.58
N ALA A 310 -3.64 -1.93 23.84
CA ALA A 310 -4.81 -2.79 23.65
C ALA A 310 -4.46 -4.09 22.89
N VAL A 311 -3.65 -4.01 21.82
CA VAL A 311 -3.14 -5.19 21.11
C VAL A 311 -2.25 -6.04 22.00
N GLU A 312 -1.34 -5.43 22.75
CA GLU A 312 -0.47 -6.12 23.71
C GLU A 312 -1.30 -6.85 24.77
N GLY A 313 -2.34 -6.20 25.31
CA GLY A 313 -3.28 -6.82 26.23
C GLY A 313 -4.06 -8.00 25.64
N ALA A 314 -4.43 -7.95 24.35
CA ALA A 314 -5.10 -9.04 23.65
C ALA A 314 -4.17 -10.21 23.29
N ILE A 315 -2.88 -9.92 23.04
CA ILE A 315 -1.86 -10.97 22.92
C ILE A 315 -1.72 -11.71 24.25
N GLY A 316 -1.70 -10.97 25.37
CA GLY A 316 -1.64 -11.50 26.73
C GLY A 316 -0.24 -11.38 27.34
N ASN A 317 0.06 -12.23 28.33
CA ASN A 317 1.29 -12.10 29.14
C ASN A 317 2.59 -12.50 28.42
N THR A 318 2.52 -12.96 27.16
CA THR A 318 3.70 -13.43 26.41
C THR A 318 3.83 -12.78 25.02
N PRO A 319 4.03 -11.44 24.93
CA PRO A 319 4.31 -10.76 23.66
C PRO A 319 5.52 -11.32 22.91
N GLU A 320 6.53 -11.84 23.62
CA GLU A 320 7.72 -12.44 23.04
C GLU A 320 7.43 -13.78 22.34
N ASP A 321 6.51 -14.59 22.88
CA ASP A 321 6.06 -15.83 22.24
C ASP A 321 5.32 -15.49 20.94
N PHE A 322 4.44 -14.48 20.99
CA PHE A 322 3.74 -14.00 19.79
C PHE A 322 4.71 -13.52 18.70
N ILE A 323 5.76 -12.78 19.07
CA ILE A 323 6.84 -12.39 18.14
C ILE A 323 7.55 -13.61 17.58
N SER A 324 7.77 -14.64 18.40
CA SER A 324 8.36 -15.89 17.95
C SER A 324 7.47 -16.62 16.95
N GLU A 325 6.15 -16.60 17.11
CA GLU A 325 5.22 -17.13 16.10
C GLU A 325 5.28 -16.35 14.78
N VAL A 326 5.41 -15.02 14.84
CA VAL A 326 5.60 -14.18 13.63
C VAL A 326 6.83 -14.62 12.84
N PHE A 327 7.95 -14.90 13.52
CA PHE A 327 9.18 -15.37 12.85
C PHE A 327 9.16 -16.85 12.44
N GLN A 328 8.16 -17.62 12.85
CA GLN A 328 7.93 -18.98 12.36
C GLN A 328 7.15 -19.02 11.03
N ILE A 329 6.55 -17.90 10.62
CA ILE A 329 5.86 -17.80 9.33
C ILE A 329 6.85 -18.05 8.19
N ARG A 330 6.52 -19.03 7.33
CA ARG A 330 7.33 -19.38 6.16
C ARG A 330 7.03 -18.43 5.00
N TYR A 331 7.53 -17.20 5.10
CA TYR A 331 7.47 -16.24 4.01
C TYR A 331 8.11 -16.82 2.76
N ASN A 332 7.33 -16.91 1.69
CA ASN A 332 7.76 -17.49 0.41
C ASN A 332 7.54 -16.52 -0.76
N ASP A 333 7.00 -15.33 -0.48
CA ASP A 333 6.84 -14.24 -1.43
C ASP A 333 7.15 -12.89 -0.76
N ILE A 334 7.91 -12.05 -1.44
CA ILE A 334 8.34 -10.74 -0.93
C ILE A 334 7.16 -9.84 -0.56
N VAL A 335 6.03 -9.91 -1.25
CA VAL A 335 4.88 -9.04 -0.91
C VAL A 335 4.31 -9.34 0.48
N GLN A 336 4.48 -10.58 0.99
CA GLN A 336 4.06 -10.94 2.34
C GLN A 336 4.84 -10.16 3.40
N LEU A 337 6.08 -9.77 3.09
CA LEU A 337 6.96 -9.02 4.00
C LEU A 337 6.46 -7.58 4.26
N GLN A 338 5.44 -7.10 3.54
CA GLN A 338 4.71 -5.89 3.94
C GLN A 338 4.15 -6.00 5.37
N CYS A 339 3.90 -7.22 5.87
CA CYS A 339 3.47 -7.44 7.25
C CYS A 339 4.47 -6.98 8.31
N PHE A 340 5.73 -6.71 7.97
CA PHE A 340 6.69 -6.07 8.88
C PHE A 340 6.26 -4.65 9.30
N HIS A 341 5.25 -4.09 8.63
CA HIS A 341 4.51 -2.94 9.13
C HIS A 341 3.97 -3.14 10.55
N PHE A 342 3.43 -4.33 10.87
CA PHE A 342 3.01 -4.68 12.23
C PHE A 342 4.17 -4.55 13.22
N LEU A 343 5.30 -5.18 12.93
CA LEU A 343 6.47 -5.10 13.82
C LEU A 343 6.89 -3.65 14.00
N THR A 344 6.88 -2.84 12.93
CA THR A 344 7.18 -1.41 13.02
C THR A 344 6.25 -0.67 13.99
N ASN A 345 4.95 -0.94 13.97
CA ASN A 345 4.00 -0.21 14.81
C ASN A 345 3.94 -0.77 16.24
N PHE A 346 4.03 -2.09 16.39
CA PHE A 346 3.99 -2.80 17.66
C PHE A 346 5.27 -2.64 18.50
N LEU A 347 6.44 -2.45 17.86
CA LEU A 347 7.72 -2.43 18.57
C LEU A 347 7.77 -1.39 19.69
N ALA A 348 8.18 -1.85 20.87
CA ALA A 348 8.45 -1.08 22.06
C ALA A 348 9.82 -1.51 22.65
N PRO A 349 10.40 -0.74 23.59
CA PRO A 349 11.64 -1.15 24.25
C PRO A 349 11.59 -2.56 24.85
N SER A 350 10.44 -2.99 25.40
CA SER A 350 10.23 -4.33 25.97
C SER A 350 10.31 -5.45 24.93
N THR A 351 9.72 -5.24 23.75
CA THR A 351 9.62 -6.28 22.71
C THR A 351 10.78 -6.29 21.71
N ALA A 352 11.59 -5.23 21.67
CA ALA A 352 12.70 -5.10 20.73
C ALA A 352 13.77 -6.19 20.90
N HIS A 353 14.05 -6.60 22.14
CA HIS A 353 15.00 -7.68 22.43
C HIS A 353 14.58 -9.01 21.79
N ALA A 354 13.31 -9.38 21.93
CA ALA A 354 12.76 -10.61 21.36
C ALA A 354 12.91 -10.65 19.84
N VAL A 355 12.60 -9.54 19.17
CA VAL A 355 12.76 -9.42 17.70
C VAL A 355 14.22 -9.62 17.28
N VAL A 356 15.16 -8.94 17.96
CA VAL A 356 16.60 -9.03 17.64
C VAL A 356 17.17 -10.43 17.90
N GLY A 357 16.59 -11.19 18.83
CA GLY A 357 16.95 -12.58 19.08
C GLY A 357 16.77 -13.51 17.87
N HIS A 358 15.83 -13.18 16.97
CA HIS A 358 15.50 -13.95 15.75
C HIS A 358 16.40 -13.63 14.55
N HIS A 359 17.72 -13.61 14.77
CA HIS A 359 18.71 -13.22 13.76
C HIS A 359 18.67 -14.04 12.46
N LEU A 360 18.49 -15.37 12.52
CA LEU A 360 18.43 -16.22 11.32
C LEU A 360 17.18 -15.92 10.45
N PRO A 361 15.95 -15.90 11.00
CA PRO A 361 14.78 -15.44 10.26
C PRO A 361 14.95 -14.03 9.68
N LEU A 362 15.51 -13.08 10.45
CA LEU A 362 15.74 -11.72 9.97
C LEU A 362 16.75 -11.65 8.81
N LEU A 363 17.81 -12.45 8.84
CA LEU A 363 18.76 -12.56 7.73
C LEU A 363 18.10 -13.13 6.47
N ALA A 364 17.25 -14.16 6.62
CA ALA A 364 16.50 -14.73 5.50
C ALA A 364 15.55 -13.69 4.86
N VAL A 365 14.85 -12.92 5.67
CA VAL A 365 13.99 -11.81 5.22
C VAL A 365 14.80 -10.74 4.51
N ALA A 366 15.92 -10.29 5.08
CA ALA A 366 16.80 -9.31 4.46
C ALA A 366 17.30 -9.79 3.08
N THR A 367 17.70 -11.06 2.98
CA THR A 367 18.16 -11.68 1.73
C THR A 367 17.07 -11.70 0.67
N MET A 368 15.84 -12.07 1.04
CA MET A 368 14.68 -12.06 0.13
C MET A 368 14.41 -10.65 -0.42
N ILE A 369 14.52 -9.63 0.42
CA ILE A 369 14.33 -8.23 0.03
C ILE A 369 15.43 -7.77 -0.92
N VAL A 370 16.71 -7.99 -0.58
CA VAL A 370 17.85 -7.61 -1.43
C VAL A 370 17.75 -8.22 -2.83
N THR A 371 17.27 -9.46 -2.93
CA THR A 371 17.15 -10.18 -4.21
C THR A 371 16.02 -9.64 -5.09
N ASN A 372 14.95 -9.08 -4.50
CA ASN A 372 13.72 -8.70 -5.23
C ASN A 372 13.40 -7.19 -5.19
N GLN A 373 14.24 -6.38 -4.56
CA GLN A 373 14.03 -4.95 -4.32
C GLN A 373 13.68 -4.10 -5.55
N GLN A 374 14.16 -4.48 -6.75
CA GLN A 374 13.93 -3.73 -7.99
C GLN A 374 12.45 -3.76 -8.40
N TYR A 375 11.73 -4.80 -7.99
CA TYR A 375 10.33 -5.00 -8.34
C TYR A 375 9.37 -4.49 -7.25
N TYR A 376 9.83 -4.40 -6.00
CA TYR A 376 8.99 -4.11 -4.82
C TYR A 376 9.61 -3.05 -3.88
N PRO A 377 9.84 -1.81 -4.37
CA PRO A 377 10.50 -0.74 -3.60
C PRO A 377 9.71 -0.29 -2.35
N GLU A 378 8.41 -0.54 -2.29
CA GLU A 378 7.56 -0.29 -1.12
C GLU A 378 7.88 -1.25 0.03
N VAL A 379 8.15 -2.53 -0.25
CA VAL A 379 8.54 -3.52 0.77
C VAL A 379 9.89 -3.16 1.38
N VAL A 380 10.84 -2.72 0.56
CA VAL A 380 12.15 -2.22 1.00
C VAL A 380 11.99 -1.06 1.99
N ARG A 381 11.08 -0.12 1.70
CA ARG A 381 10.79 1.04 2.57
C ARG A 381 10.18 0.62 3.90
N VAL A 382 9.22 -0.32 3.90
CA VAL A 382 8.64 -0.88 5.14
C VAL A 382 9.73 -1.52 5.99
N PHE A 383 10.57 -2.36 5.39
CA PHE A 383 11.63 -3.06 6.11
C PHE A 383 12.71 -2.11 6.65
N ALA A 384 13.11 -1.09 5.89
CA ALA A 384 14.05 -0.08 6.36
C ALA A 384 13.49 0.71 7.56
N LYS A 385 12.20 1.09 7.52
CA LYS A 385 11.54 1.77 8.65
C LYS A 385 11.50 0.86 9.89
N PHE A 386 11.15 -0.41 9.71
CA PHE A 386 11.20 -1.43 10.76
C PHE A 386 12.61 -1.50 11.39
N LEU A 387 13.65 -1.68 10.58
CA LEU A 387 15.00 -1.90 11.07
C LEU A 387 15.59 -0.67 11.77
N LYS A 388 15.32 0.55 11.27
CA LYS A 388 15.70 1.79 11.96
C LYS A 388 15.08 1.87 13.36
N LYS A 389 13.79 1.53 13.48
CA LYS A 389 13.10 1.51 14.78
C LYS A 389 13.66 0.42 15.69
N LEU A 390 13.92 -0.77 15.15
CA LEU A 390 14.52 -1.89 15.89
C LEU A 390 15.89 -1.53 16.45
N LEU A 391 16.79 -1.01 15.62
CA LEU A 391 18.10 -0.52 16.04
C LEU A 391 18.02 0.54 17.13
N THR A 392 17.06 1.47 17.01
CA THR A 392 16.89 2.55 17.99
C THR A 392 16.45 2.00 19.35
N LEU A 393 15.51 1.04 19.36
CA LEU A 393 14.91 0.51 20.60
C LEU A 393 15.75 -0.59 21.26
N SER A 394 16.51 -1.37 20.48
CA SER A 394 17.41 -2.43 20.96
C SER A 394 18.88 -2.00 20.98
N ALA A 395 19.15 -0.70 21.01
CA ALA A 395 20.52 -0.18 20.97
C ALA A 395 21.31 -0.65 22.21
N GLY A 396 22.33 -1.47 21.99
CA GLY A 396 23.14 -2.07 23.06
C GLY A 396 22.74 -3.50 23.44
N ASP A 397 21.85 -4.13 22.69
CA ASP A 397 21.42 -5.51 22.91
C ASP A 397 22.46 -6.53 22.44
N GLU A 398 22.84 -7.48 23.29
CA GLU A 398 23.90 -8.46 22.99
C GLU A 398 23.60 -9.33 21.77
N ALA A 399 22.32 -9.55 21.44
CA ALA A 399 21.96 -10.35 20.28
C ALA A 399 22.38 -9.70 18.95
N TRP A 400 22.66 -8.39 18.90
CA TRP A 400 23.28 -7.74 17.74
C TRP A 400 24.66 -8.31 17.37
N LYS A 401 25.37 -8.93 18.31
CA LYS A 401 26.68 -9.58 18.05
C LYS A 401 26.57 -10.76 17.07
N LYS A 402 25.36 -11.31 16.88
CA LYS A 402 25.10 -12.40 15.93
C LYS A 402 24.92 -11.93 14.47
N TYR A 403 24.80 -10.62 14.24
CA TYR A 403 24.62 -10.04 12.92
C TYR A 403 25.99 -9.64 12.37
N ASP A 404 26.43 -10.36 11.35
CA ASP A 404 27.77 -10.24 10.78
C ASP A 404 27.86 -9.16 9.69
N LEU A 405 29.05 -9.04 9.10
CA LEU A 405 29.31 -8.15 7.99
C LEU A 405 28.43 -8.46 6.75
N GLU A 406 28.08 -9.73 6.51
CA GLU A 406 27.26 -10.11 5.35
C GLU A 406 25.85 -9.54 5.47
N PHE A 407 25.23 -9.66 6.65
CA PHE A 407 23.95 -9.02 6.94
C PHE A 407 24.00 -7.53 6.61
N TRP A 408 24.99 -6.80 7.14
CA TRP A 408 25.13 -5.36 6.95
C TRP A 408 25.50 -4.94 5.52
N ASN A 409 26.25 -5.78 4.80
CA ASN A 409 26.54 -5.58 3.38
C ASN A 409 25.30 -5.74 2.50
N GLY A 410 24.36 -6.62 2.87
CA GLY A 410 23.06 -6.72 2.22
C GLY A 410 22.31 -5.39 2.21
N PHE A 411 22.37 -4.62 3.31
CA PHE A 411 21.74 -3.29 3.38
C PHE A 411 22.39 -2.25 2.49
N ASN A 412 23.70 -2.35 2.26
CA ASN A 412 24.40 -1.46 1.31
C ASN A 412 23.96 -1.71 -0.15
N GLN A 413 23.39 -2.89 -0.44
CA GLN A 413 22.84 -3.22 -1.75
C GLN A 413 21.39 -2.78 -1.90
N LEU A 414 20.71 -2.35 -0.82
CA LEU A 414 19.34 -1.89 -0.91
C LEU A 414 19.26 -0.54 -1.65
N GLN A 415 18.29 -0.40 -2.55
CA GLN A 415 17.94 0.81 -3.30
C GLN A 415 17.22 1.82 -2.40
N LEU A 416 17.86 2.17 -1.29
CA LEU A 416 17.43 3.22 -0.38
C LEU A 416 17.91 4.58 -0.89
N THR A 417 17.28 5.65 -0.40
CA THR A 417 17.87 6.98 -0.58
C THR A 417 19.25 7.01 0.10
N PRO A 418 20.22 7.78 -0.41
CA PRO A 418 21.55 7.88 0.22
C PRO A 418 21.47 8.22 1.72
N THR A 419 20.52 9.08 2.09
CA THR A 419 20.23 9.47 3.47
C THR A 419 19.74 8.28 4.30
N ASP A 420 18.73 7.54 3.83
CA ASP A 420 18.15 6.41 4.55
C ASP A 420 19.14 5.28 4.79
N GLY A 421 19.94 4.93 3.77
CA GLY A 421 20.96 3.90 3.88
C GLY A 421 22.07 4.30 4.85
N THR A 422 22.52 5.56 4.78
CA THR A 422 23.55 6.07 5.71
C THR A 422 23.02 6.13 7.15
N GLU A 423 21.78 6.59 7.34
CA GLU A 423 21.14 6.67 8.67
C GLU A 423 21.08 5.29 9.34
N LEU A 424 20.72 4.25 8.58
CA LEU A 424 20.67 2.87 9.08
C LEU A 424 22.04 2.41 9.60
N GLN A 425 23.10 2.66 8.84
CA GLN A 425 24.48 2.34 9.22
C GLN A 425 24.94 3.11 10.47
N LEU A 426 24.52 4.38 10.59
CA LEU A 426 24.79 5.19 11.79
C LEU A 426 24.08 4.63 13.03
N LEU A 427 22.82 4.20 12.89
CA LEU A 427 22.06 3.57 13.98
C LEU A 427 22.63 2.20 14.38
N ALA A 428 23.12 1.41 13.42
CA ALA A 428 23.89 0.19 13.67
C ALA A 428 25.15 0.49 14.48
N LEU A 429 25.94 1.49 14.06
CA LEU A 429 27.13 1.92 14.80
C LEU A 429 26.79 2.37 16.23
N GLN A 430 25.72 3.15 16.44
CA GLN A 430 25.28 3.55 17.79
C GLN A 430 24.96 2.33 18.68
N SER A 431 24.37 1.29 18.10
CA SER A 431 24.03 0.05 18.82
C SER A 431 25.29 -0.71 19.22
N TYR A 432 26.25 -0.88 18.32
CA TYR A 432 27.52 -1.55 18.61
C TYR A 432 28.46 -0.75 19.52
N LEU A 433 28.42 0.59 19.48
CA LEU A 433 29.16 1.43 20.41
C LEU A 433 28.76 1.18 21.86
N LYS A 434 27.47 0.89 22.12
CA LYS A 434 27.00 0.54 23.46
C LYS A 434 27.42 -0.86 23.92
N LEU A 435 27.60 -1.79 22.99
CA LEU A 435 28.11 -3.14 23.26
C LEU A 435 29.64 -3.18 23.45
N GLY A 436 30.33 -2.22 22.85
CA GLY A 436 31.76 -2.20 22.68
C GLY A 436 32.16 -2.73 21.31
N LEU A 437 32.65 -1.85 20.43
CA LEU A 437 33.08 -2.19 19.07
C LEU A 437 34.21 -3.22 19.01
N THR A 438 35.01 -3.35 20.06
CA THR A 438 36.06 -4.37 20.16
C THR A 438 35.52 -5.79 20.34
N GLN A 439 34.21 -5.95 20.56
CA GLN A 439 33.55 -7.24 20.74
C GLN A 439 32.85 -7.78 19.49
N ILE A 440 32.96 -7.08 18.35
CA ILE A 440 32.37 -7.47 17.08
C ILE A 440 33.44 -7.71 16.00
N ASP A 441 33.03 -8.21 14.85
CA ASP A 441 33.90 -8.38 13.68
C ASP A 441 34.64 -7.06 13.36
N PRO A 442 35.99 -7.03 13.37
CA PRO A 442 36.77 -5.84 13.05
C PRO A 442 36.45 -5.24 11.68
N ALA A 443 36.13 -6.07 10.67
CA ALA A 443 35.78 -5.60 9.34
C ALA A 443 34.43 -4.88 9.34
N LEU A 444 33.45 -5.37 10.11
CA LEU A 444 32.18 -4.68 10.31
C LEU A 444 32.37 -3.35 11.05
N ALA A 445 33.15 -3.36 12.14
CA ALA A 445 33.44 -2.14 12.89
C ALA A 445 34.11 -1.08 12.01
N GLU A 446 35.05 -1.48 11.16
CA GLU A 446 35.71 -0.59 10.19
C GLU A 446 34.71 0.05 9.21
N VAL A 447 33.84 -0.76 8.60
CA VAL A 447 32.85 -0.27 7.62
C VAL A 447 31.90 0.74 8.27
N LEU A 448 31.37 0.41 9.45
CA LEU A 448 30.45 1.28 10.19
C LEU A 448 31.10 2.61 10.58
N VAL A 449 32.35 2.57 11.07
CA VAL A 449 33.10 3.77 11.46
C VAL A 449 33.46 4.63 10.23
N SER A 450 33.86 4.02 9.12
CA SER A 450 34.15 4.73 7.87
C SER A 450 32.90 5.47 7.36
N ASN A 451 31.74 4.83 7.40
CA ASN A 451 30.47 5.43 7.00
C ASN A 451 30.07 6.62 7.90
N ALA A 452 30.42 6.59 9.19
CA ALA A 452 30.16 7.69 10.11
C ALA A 452 30.89 8.99 9.69
N PHE A 453 32.14 8.86 9.26
CA PHE A 453 32.96 9.99 8.80
C PHE A 453 32.74 10.36 7.32
N SER A 454 32.16 9.48 6.51
CA SER A 454 31.86 9.76 5.10
C SER A 454 31.07 11.06 4.92
N THR A 455 31.60 11.95 4.08
CA THR A 455 30.98 13.23 3.72
C THR A 455 30.20 13.14 2.41
N LYS A 456 30.20 11.99 1.73
CA LYS A 456 29.55 11.79 0.42
C LYS A 456 28.06 12.11 0.45
N THR A 457 27.33 11.54 1.41
CA THR A 457 25.88 11.75 1.59
C THR A 457 25.55 13.21 1.93
N LEU A 458 26.46 13.90 2.62
CA LEU A 458 26.33 15.32 2.93
C LEU A 458 26.64 16.20 1.69
N ALA A 459 27.64 15.84 0.89
CA ALA A 459 28.01 16.56 -0.32
C ALA A 459 26.92 16.46 -1.40
N GLU A 460 26.31 15.29 -1.56
CA GLU A 460 25.18 15.06 -2.48
C GLU A 460 23.91 15.82 -2.06
N SER A 461 23.77 16.17 -0.78
CA SER A 461 22.64 16.95 -0.26
C SER A 461 22.84 18.47 -0.31
N LYS A 462 24.01 18.99 -0.73
CA LYS A 462 24.27 20.45 -0.87
C LYS A 462 23.30 21.17 -1.81
N ASN A 463 22.63 20.45 -2.72
CA ASN A 463 21.66 20.99 -3.67
C ASN A 463 20.19 20.64 -3.33
N ARG A 464 19.92 20.05 -2.15
CA ARG A 464 18.57 19.63 -1.71
C ARG A 464 18.32 20.08 -0.26
N SER A 465 17.07 20.13 0.18
CA SER A 465 16.76 20.37 1.60
C SER A 465 17.38 19.22 2.43
N ILE A 466 18.37 19.54 3.26
CA ILE A 466 19.03 18.53 4.09
C ILE A 466 18.06 18.07 5.18
N ASP A 467 17.90 16.76 5.34
CA ASP A 467 17.00 16.17 6.34
C ASP A 467 17.57 16.36 7.76
N PHE A 468 16.86 17.14 8.57
CA PHE A 468 17.30 17.55 9.89
C PHE A 468 17.45 16.38 10.89
N PRO A 469 16.49 15.44 11.00
CA PRO A 469 16.65 14.17 11.71
C PRO A 469 17.96 13.43 11.38
N PHE A 470 18.29 13.27 10.10
CA PHE A 470 19.52 12.57 9.68
C PHE A 470 20.79 13.24 10.22
N ILE A 471 20.84 14.58 10.18
CA ILE A 471 21.99 15.33 10.71
C ILE A 471 22.18 15.07 12.21
N LEU A 472 21.08 15.09 12.98
CA LEU A 472 21.13 14.82 14.41
C LEU A 472 21.64 13.40 14.69
N VAL A 473 21.21 12.41 13.92
CA VAL A 473 21.71 11.03 14.01
C VAL A 473 23.22 10.99 13.75
N LYS A 474 23.72 11.70 12.72
CA LYS A 474 25.15 11.75 12.40
C LYS A 474 25.97 12.40 13.51
N LEU A 475 25.56 13.58 14.00
CA LEU A 475 26.22 14.28 15.11
C LEU A 475 26.27 13.41 16.37
N LYS A 476 25.13 12.84 16.77
CA LYS A 476 25.04 11.94 17.92
C LYS A 476 26.00 10.74 17.77
N THR A 477 26.05 10.13 16.59
CA THR A 477 26.92 8.97 16.33
C THR A 477 28.39 9.34 16.46
N ILE A 478 28.81 10.47 15.90
CA ILE A 478 30.20 10.96 16.01
C ILE A 478 30.54 11.27 17.46
N GLY A 479 29.65 11.93 18.20
CA GLY A 479 29.85 12.22 19.62
C GLY A 479 29.99 10.94 20.46
N MET A 480 29.16 9.92 20.20
CA MET A 480 29.25 8.61 20.84
C MET A 480 30.57 7.89 20.50
N LEU A 481 30.99 7.92 19.23
CA LEU A 481 32.25 7.32 18.78
C LEU A 481 33.45 8.00 19.43
N ASN A 482 33.48 9.33 19.46
CA ASN A 482 34.53 10.10 20.15
C ASN A 482 34.59 9.75 21.64
N HIS A 483 33.44 9.66 22.30
CA HIS A 483 33.38 9.27 23.70
C HIS A 483 33.92 7.85 23.92
N TYR A 484 33.58 6.91 23.03
CA TYR A 484 34.11 5.55 23.08
C TYR A 484 35.62 5.51 22.90
N ILE A 485 36.16 6.25 21.91
CA ILE A 485 37.60 6.34 21.64
C ILE A 485 38.37 6.84 22.88
N LEU A 486 37.81 7.79 23.63
CA LEU A 486 38.42 8.32 24.85
C LEU A 486 38.51 7.30 25.99
N GLN A 487 37.68 6.26 25.96
CA GLN A 487 37.66 5.18 26.95
C GLN A 487 38.58 4.01 26.57
N LEU A 488 39.05 3.95 25.32
CA LEU A 488 39.89 2.85 24.84
C LEU A 488 41.33 2.95 25.37
N PRO A 489 42.00 1.80 25.58
CA PRO A 489 43.46 1.77 25.68
C PRO A 489 44.11 2.43 24.47
N LYS A 490 45.23 3.14 24.66
CA LYS A 490 45.90 3.91 23.59
C LYS A 490 46.27 3.05 22.38
N GLU A 491 46.56 1.77 22.62
CA GLU A 491 46.93 0.78 21.60
C GLU A 491 45.76 0.40 20.68
N GLN A 492 44.52 0.62 21.11
CA GLN A 492 43.30 0.27 20.37
C GLN A 492 42.72 1.46 19.60
N VAL A 493 43.12 2.69 19.91
CA VAL A 493 42.68 3.91 19.19
C VAL A 493 42.95 3.84 17.66
N PRO A 494 44.11 3.34 17.19
CA PRO A 494 44.40 3.25 15.75
C PRO A 494 43.45 2.32 14.96
N LEU A 495 42.71 1.43 15.64
CA LEU A 495 41.70 0.58 15.00
C LEU A 495 40.53 1.41 14.44
N PHE A 496 40.25 2.56 15.06
CA PHE A 496 39.10 3.41 14.73
C PHE A 496 39.52 4.75 14.12
N ILE A 497 40.71 5.24 14.45
CA ILE A 497 41.35 6.38 13.80
C ILE A 497 42.57 5.86 13.04
N LYS A 498 42.33 5.26 11.86
CA LYS A 498 43.39 4.70 11.01
C LYS A 498 44.42 5.75 10.58
N SER A 499 43.95 6.97 10.33
CA SER A 499 44.78 8.11 9.99
C SER A 499 44.33 9.34 10.79
N PRO A 500 45.19 9.84 11.70
CA PRO A 500 45.00 11.09 12.42
C PRO A 500 44.66 12.28 11.49
N SER A 501 45.25 12.33 10.30
CA SER A 501 45.00 13.41 9.32
C SER A 501 43.63 13.30 8.67
N ASN A 502 43.18 12.08 8.37
CA ASN A 502 41.87 11.85 7.75
C ASN A 502 40.76 12.19 8.73
N TYR A 503 40.89 11.77 9.99
CA TYR A 503 39.93 12.13 11.04
C TYR A 503 39.78 13.66 11.19
N VAL A 504 40.90 14.39 11.26
CA VAL A 504 40.87 15.87 11.34
C VAL A 504 40.20 16.47 10.11
N SER A 505 40.52 15.99 8.91
CA SER A 505 39.93 16.46 7.65
C SER A 505 38.41 16.20 7.56
N ASP A 506 37.99 14.98 7.86
CA ASP A 506 36.60 14.55 7.78
C ASP A 506 35.72 15.31 8.79
N ILE A 507 36.20 15.40 10.03
CA ILE A 507 35.52 16.16 11.09
C ILE A 507 35.44 17.65 10.74
N THR A 508 36.52 18.24 10.22
CA THR A 508 36.51 19.65 9.78
C THR A 508 35.45 19.89 8.72
N THR A 509 35.39 19.01 7.72
CA THR A 509 34.37 19.10 6.65
C THR A 509 32.96 18.98 7.23
N ILE A 510 32.74 18.05 8.17
CA ILE A 510 31.44 17.91 8.84
C ILE A 510 31.07 19.19 9.58
N PHE A 511 31.96 19.76 10.40
CA PHE A 511 31.68 21.00 11.14
C PHE A 511 31.39 22.19 10.22
N GLU A 512 32.12 22.37 9.12
CA GLU A 512 31.84 23.44 8.13
C GLU A 512 30.45 23.33 7.53
N MET A 513 30.00 22.10 7.27
CA MET A 513 28.65 21.84 6.79
C MET A 513 27.60 22.11 7.87
N MET A 514 27.90 21.79 9.12
CA MET A 514 27.00 22.06 10.25
C MET A 514 26.87 23.56 10.54
N GLU A 515 27.93 24.35 10.38
CA GLU A 515 27.89 25.82 10.46
C GLU A 515 26.99 26.40 9.35
N THR A 516 27.08 25.84 8.14
CA THR A 516 26.20 26.21 7.03
C THR A 516 24.73 25.95 7.39
N ILE A 517 24.41 24.77 7.94
CA ILE A 517 23.06 24.41 8.40
C ILE A 517 22.61 25.32 9.55
N ALA A 518 23.50 25.61 10.52
CA ALA A 518 23.22 26.49 11.63
C ALA A 518 22.78 27.88 11.16
N SER A 519 23.49 28.42 10.14
CA SER A 519 23.20 29.73 9.55
C SER A 519 21.82 29.79 8.86
N GLN A 520 21.38 28.68 8.27
CA GLN A 520 20.04 28.55 7.66
C GLN A 520 18.93 28.46 8.72
N LEU A 521 19.21 27.85 9.87
CA LEU A 521 18.25 27.74 10.98
C LEU A 521 18.10 29.04 11.76
N SER A 522 19.11 29.91 11.79
CA SER A 522 19.06 31.20 12.50
C SER A 522 18.06 32.22 11.95
N SER A 523 17.44 31.98 10.79
CA SER A 523 16.34 32.79 10.25
C SER A 523 14.93 32.30 10.65
N ALA A 524 14.83 31.31 11.54
CA ALA A 524 13.57 30.73 11.98
C ALA A 524 12.70 31.69 12.82
N THR A 525 11.41 31.78 12.50
CA THR A 525 10.45 32.70 13.16
C THR A 525 9.38 32.00 13.98
N THR A 526 9.23 30.67 13.88
CA THR A 526 8.20 29.91 14.60
C THR A 526 8.75 29.17 15.82
N SER A 527 7.89 28.94 16.82
CA SER A 527 8.25 28.25 18.08
C SER A 527 8.75 26.81 17.86
N SER A 528 8.19 26.09 16.88
CA SER A 528 8.63 24.73 16.53
C SER A 528 10.04 24.72 15.91
N GLN A 529 10.37 25.72 15.09
CA GLN A 529 11.70 25.87 14.50
C GLN A 529 12.76 26.30 15.54
N GLN A 530 12.39 27.14 16.50
CA GLN A 530 13.27 27.52 17.62
C GLN A 530 13.64 26.30 18.48
N HIS A 531 12.68 25.42 18.77
CA HIS A 531 12.96 24.19 19.50
C HIS A 531 13.90 23.25 18.73
N ALA A 532 13.67 23.08 17.42
CA ALA A 532 14.57 22.31 16.56
C ALA A 532 15.98 22.90 16.54
N GLN A 533 16.12 24.22 16.44
CA GLN A 533 17.41 24.91 16.49
C GLN A 533 18.14 24.64 17.82
N GLN A 534 17.44 24.64 18.95
CA GLN A 534 18.05 24.35 20.25
C GLN A 534 18.57 22.91 20.32
N ILE A 535 17.80 21.93 19.84
CA ILE A 535 18.23 20.52 19.78
C ILE A 535 19.49 20.38 18.93
N PHE A 536 19.54 21.06 17.78
CA PHE A 536 20.69 21.05 16.89
C PHE A 536 21.94 21.61 17.55
N GLN A 537 21.83 22.79 18.16
CA GLN A 537 22.97 23.45 18.80
C GLN A 537 23.52 22.60 19.95
N ASN A 538 22.64 21.96 20.73
CA ASN A 538 23.06 21.05 21.81
C ASN A 538 23.80 19.82 21.27
N ALA A 539 23.30 19.19 20.20
CA ALA A 539 23.96 18.06 19.56
C ALA A 539 25.32 18.45 18.96
N LEU A 540 25.40 19.63 18.34
CA LEU A 540 26.63 20.17 17.77
C LEU A 540 27.67 20.48 18.85
N ALA A 541 27.26 21.11 19.95
CA ALA A 541 28.12 21.42 21.09
C ALA A 541 28.65 20.16 21.78
N PHE A 542 27.80 19.15 21.99
CA PHE A 542 28.23 17.85 22.51
C PHE A 542 29.28 17.19 21.59
N THR A 543 29.04 17.21 20.29
CA THR A 543 29.97 16.66 19.29
C THR A 543 31.29 17.43 19.27
N ALA A 544 31.24 18.76 19.37
CA ALA A 544 32.43 19.63 19.44
C ALA A 544 33.25 19.38 20.72
N GLY A 545 32.59 19.27 21.87
CA GLY A 545 33.24 18.99 23.15
C GLY A 545 33.94 17.63 23.16
N THR A 546 33.26 16.57 22.69
CA THR A 546 33.86 15.23 22.59
C THR A 546 35.01 15.18 21.58
N THR A 547 34.89 15.88 20.45
CA THR A 547 35.97 16.03 19.45
C THR A 547 37.19 16.71 20.06
N LEU A 548 37.00 17.83 20.77
CA LEU A 548 38.09 18.57 21.41
C LEU A 548 38.87 17.69 22.38
N ASN A 549 38.16 16.87 23.16
CA ASN A 549 38.79 15.91 24.08
C ASN A 549 39.62 14.86 23.33
N VAL A 550 39.12 14.32 22.21
CA VAL A 550 39.88 13.38 21.36
C VAL A 550 41.16 14.04 20.84
N LEU A 551 41.06 15.26 20.29
CA LEU A 551 42.21 16.02 19.77
C LEU A 551 43.29 16.33 20.82
N ASN A 552 42.89 16.48 22.08
CA ASN A 552 43.79 16.71 23.22
C ASN A 552 44.44 15.40 23.73
N THR A 553 43.74 14.28 23.64
CA THR A 553 44.13 13.02 24.32
C THR A 553 44.87 12.06 23.40
N VAL A 554 44.48 11.99 22.14
CA VAL A 554 45.10 11.11 21.14
C VAL A 554 46.32 11.81 20.54
N PRO A 555 47.49 11.16 20.45
CA PRO A 555 48.68 11.75 19.85
C PRO A 555 48.54 11.82 18.32
N PHE A 556 47.83 12.83 17.83
CA PHE A 556 47.90 13.26 16.44
C PHE A 556 49.32 13.81 16.22
N GLN A 557 50.20 13.08 15.53
CA GLN A 557 51.50 13.61 15.13
C GLN A 557 51.27 14.96 14.46
N ASP A 558 51.97 16.00 14.91
CA ASP A 558 51.80 17.35 14.42
C ASP A 558 51.99 17.35 12.90
N LEU A 559 50.88 17.51 12.17
CA LEU A 559 50.91 17.73 10.73
C LEU A 559 51.79 18.96 10.49
N PRO A 560 52.87 18.85 9.70
CA PRO A 560 53.83 19.93 9.57
C PRO A 560 53.17 21.18 8.94
N GLY A 561 53.32 22.33 9.61
CA GLY A 561 52.95 23.67 9.11
C GLY A 561 51.87 24.41 9.93
N PRO A 562 52.09 25.66 10.38
CA PRO A 562 51.06 26.50 10.98
C PRO A 562 50.23 27.27 9.92
N PRO A 563 48.91 27.46 10.16
CA PRO A 563 48.14 26.83 11.22
C PRO A 563 47.90 25.36 10.87
N SER A 564 48.31 24.44 11.75
CA SER A 564 48.10 23.01 11.47
C SER A 564 46.60 22.74 11.43
N PRO A 565 46.11 21.86 10.53
CA PRO A 565 44.68 21.57 10.40
C PRO A 565 44.01 21.20 11.73
N LYS A 566 44.78 20.57 12.64
CA LYS A 566 44.36 20.26 14.01
C LYS A 566 44.03 21.51 14.83
N TRP A 567 44.91 22.51 14.84
CA TRP A 567 44.70 23.74 15.63
C TRP A 567 43.51 24.54 15.13
N SER A 568 43.33 24.63 13.81
CA SER A 568 42.15 25.26 13.21
C SER A 568 40.85 24.57 13.65
N LEU A 569 40.80 23.23 13.62
CA LEU A 569 39.64 22.48 14.09
C LEU A 569 39.39 22.66 15.60
N MET A 570 40.45 22.64 16.42
CA MET A 570 40.32 22.87 17.87
C MET A 570 39.71 24.23 18.18
N ASP A 571 40.11 25.28 17.48
CA ASP A 571 39.57 26.62 17.69
C ASP A 571 38.12 26.73 17.23
N LYS A 572 37.74 26.05 16.13
CA LYS A 572 36.33 25.89 15.72
C LYS A 572 35.50 25.18 16.81
N CYS A 573 35.97 24.04 17.33
CA CYS A 573 35.26 23.32 18.38
C CYS A 573 35.11 24.16 19.66
N LYS A 574 36.14 24.90 20.07
CA LYS A 574 36.05 25.81 21.23
C LYS A 574 35.00 26.91 21.00
N ALA A 575 34.99 27.53 19.82
CA ALA A 575 34.01 28.55 19.48
C ALA A 575 32.57 28.03 19.60
N ILE A 576 32.30 26.83 19.07
CA ILE A 576 30.99 26.18 19.16
C ILE A 576 30.58 25.90 20.61
N VAL A 577 31.49 25.39 21.45
CA VAL A 577 31.20 25.07 22.86
C VAL A 577 30.96 26.35 23.68
N ILE A 578 31.74 27.42 23.47
CA ILE A 578 31.62 28.68 24.21
C ILE A 578 30.25 29.34 23.98
N LEU A 579 29.72 29.26 22.76
CA LEU A 579 28.41 29.83 22.37
C LEU A 579 27.20 29.20 23.10
N GLN A 580 27.37 28.08 23.82
CA GLN A 580 26.30 27.42 24.59
C GLN A 580 26.38 27.61 26.10
N THR A 581 27.47 28.17 26.62
CA THR A 581 27.53 28.60 28.02
C THR A 581 26.66 29.84 28.15
N PRO A 582 25.62 29.87 29.02
CA PRO A 582 24.96 31.13 29.34
C PRO A 582 26.04 32.10 29.81
N PRO A 583 26.00 33.40 29.45
CA PRO A 583 26.89 34.37 30.06
C PRO A 583 26.73 34.22 31.57
N SER A 584 27.82 33.86 32.24
CA SER A 584 27.88 33.77 33.70
C SER A 584 27.32 35.06 34.29
N GLN A 585 26.22 34.95 35.03
CA GLN A 585 25.72 36.04 35.87
C GLN A 585 26.73 36.38 36.96
#